data_AF-A0A179SGV5-F1
#
_entry.id   AF-A0A179SGV5-F1
#
_cell.length_a   1.000
_cell.length_b   1.000
_cell.length_c   1.000
_cell.angle_alpha   90.00
_cell.angle_beta   90.00
_cell.angle_gamma   90.00
#
_symmetry.space_group_name_H-M   'P 1'
#
loop_
_entity.id
_entity.type
_entity.pdbx_description
1 polymer ?
#
loop_
_entity_poly.entity_id
_entity_poly.type
_entity_poly.pdbx_seq_one_letter_code
_entity_poly.pdbx_strand_id
1 'polypeptide(L)' 'MRAERGFGFEDAVGIFLGQTVEWQDLRQAYGEPRMIAVGEVGGRFYTVVYTDRGPVRWIITAWPSNRKERTRWRNSV' A
#
# COMPACT_ATOMS: atom_id res chain seq x y z
N MET A 1 4.48 -18.04 0.70
CA MET A 1 3.79 -17.23 -0.32
C MET A 1 2.51 -17.96 -0.69
N ARG A 2 1.33 -17.50 -0.25
CA ARG A 2 0.06 -18.14 -0.63
C ARG A 2 -0.81 -17.18 -1.44
N ALA A 3 -1.12 -17.67 -2.63
CA ALA A 3 -1.85 -17.03 -3.71
C ALA A 3 -3.37 -17.20 -3.51
N GLU A 4 -3.94 -16.55 -2.51
CA GLU A 4 -5.40 -16.57 -2.28
C GLU A 4 -5.96 -15.16 -2.14
N ARG A 5 -5.55 -14.26 -3.02
CA ARG A 5 -6.29 -13.02 -3.26
C ARG A 5 -6.36 -12.83 -4.77
N GLY A 6 -7.56 -12.68 -5.33
CA GLY A 6 -7.81 -12.58 -6.78
C GLY A 6 -7.28 -11.31 -7.46
N PHE A 7 -6.09 -10.82 -7.07
CA PHE A 7 -5.34 -9.75 -7.71
C PHE A 7 -3.85 -10.11 -7.65
N GLY A 8 -3.10 -9.84 -8.72
CA GLY A 8 -1.66 -10.07 -8.73
C GLY A 8 -1.00 -9.20 -7.67
N PHE A 9 -0.10 -9.76 -6.89
CA PHE A 9 0.75 -8.97 -5.99
C PHE A 9 1.52 -7.89 -6.78
N GLU A 10 1.91 -8.23 -8.01
CA GLU A 10 2.53 -7.32 -8.97
C GLU A 10 1.64 -6.12 -9.31
N ASP A 11 0.34 -6.34 -9.54
CA ASP A 11 -0.63 -5.26 -9.78
C ASP A 11 -0.67 -4.30 -8.61
N ALA A 12 -0.72 -4.83 -7.38
CA ALA A 12 -0.83 -3.99 -6.18
C ALA A 12 0.43 -3.17 -5.91
N VAL A 13 1.61 -3.70 -6.20
CA VAL A 13 2.89 -2.96 -6.11
C VAL A 13 3.01 -1.93 -7.23
N GLY A 14 2.30 -2.11 -8.35
CA GLY A 14 2.22 -1.16 -9.45
C GLY A 14 1.78 0.25 -9.06
N ILE A 15 1.13 0.44 -7.89
CA ILE A 15 0.78 1.78 -7.39
C ILE A 15 2.00 2.70 -7.23
N PHE A 16 3.18 2.15 -6.95
CA PHE A 16 4.41 2.93 -6.76
C PHE A 16 4.97 3.49 -8.08
N LEU A 17 4.46 3.05 -9.23
CA LEU A 17 4.76 3.65 -10.53
C LEU A 17 3.94 4.92 -10.79
N GLY A 18 2.88 5.14 -10.01
CA GLY A 18 1.99 6.28 -10.11
C GLY A 18 2.00 7.12 -8.84
N GLN A 19 0.93 7.89 -8.64
CA GLN A 19 0.78 8.72 -7.46
C GLN A 19 0.31 7.90 -6.25
N THR A 20 1.11 7.91 -5.19
CA THR A 20 0.79 7.31 -3.91
C THR A 20 0.60 8.36 -2.83
N VAL A 21 -0.29 8.05 -1.88
CA VAL A 21 -0.40 8.75 -0.60
C VAL A 21 0.08 7.79 0.46
N GLU A 22 1.12 8.19 1.18
CA GLU A 22 1.84 7.35 2.14
C GLU A 22 1.72 7.93 3.54
N TRP A 23 1.48 7.08 4.55
CA TRP A 23 1.50 7.49 5.95
C TRP A 23 1.96 6.37 6.86
N GLN A 24 2.48 6.72 8.02
CA GLN A 24 2.94 5.73 9.00
C GLN A 24 1.75 5.00 9.66
N ASP A 25 1.84 3.68 9.77
CA ASP A 25 0.91 2.85 10.55
C ASP A 25 1.24 2.99 12.05
N LEU A 26 0.48 3.84 12.73
CA LEU A 26 0.60 4.10 14.16
C LEU A 26 -0.31 3.19 15.02
N ARG A 27 -0.93 2.15 14.43
CA ARG A 27 -1.89 1.31 15.17
C ARG A 27 -1.24 0.45 16.24
N GLN A 28 0.02 0.06 16.05
CA GLN A 28 0.83 -0.66 17.05
C GLN A 28 2.30 -0.28 16.91
N ALA A 29 3.04 -0.35 18.01
CA ALA A 29 4.49 -0.23 18.01
C ALA A 29 5.12 -1.57 17.57
N TYR A 30 5.24 -1.77 16.25
CA TYR A 30 5.76 -3.02 15.67
C TYR A 30 7.30 -3.17 15.72
N GLY A 31 8.01 -2.30 16.43
CA GLY A 31 9.48 -2.26 16.49
C GLY A 31 10.16 -1.64 15.26
N GLU A 32 9.57 -1.78 14.07
CA GLU A 32 9.99 -1.09 12.84
C GLU A 32 8.87 -0.14 12.33
N PRO A 33 9.22 1.02 11.74
CA PRO A 33 8.23 1.92 11.16
C PRO A 33 7.57 1.26 9.95
N ARG A 34 6.27 0.97 10.08
CA ARG A 34 5.45 0.49 8.96
C ARG A 34 4.79 1.66 8.28
N MET A 35 4.80 1.64 6.96
CA MET A 35 4.16 2.63 6.10
C MET A 35 2.99 1.97 5.39
N ILE A 36 1.93 2.76 5.20
CA ILE A 36 0.76 2.41 4.39
C ILE A 36 0.79 3.32 3.18
N ALA A 37 0.93 2.74 1.99
CA ALA A 37 0.73 3.43 0.72
C ALA A 37 -0.64 3.10 0.16
N VAL A 38 -1.36 4.11 -0.31
CA VAL A 38 -2.53 3.94 -1.17
C VAL A 38 -2.24 4.59 -2.50
N GLY A 39 -2.54 3.92 -3.60
CA GLY A 39 -2.43 4.49 -4.92
C GLY A 39 -3.34 3.81 -5.93
N GLU A 40 -3.38 4.38 -7.12
CA GLU A 40 -4.19 3.90 -8.24
C GLU A 40 -3.28 3.36 -9.34
N VAL A 41 -3.66 2.21 -9.90
CA VAL A 41 -3.05 1.64 -11.10
C VAL A 41 -4.15 1.06 -11.98
N GLY A 42 -4.20 1.50 -13.24
CA GLY A 42 -5.18 1.01 -14.21
C GLY A 42 -6.65 1.15 -13.76
N GLY A 43 -7.02 2.24 -13.07
CA GLY A 43 -8.39 2.44 -12.57
C GLY A 43 -8.72 1.70 -11.26
N ARG A 44 -7.77 0.97 -10.67
CA ARG A 44 -7.95 0.21 -9.43
C ARG A 44 -7.07 0.77 -8.33
N PHE A 45 -7.65 0.88 -7.14
CA PHE A 45 -6.93 1.34 -5.96
C PHE A 45 -6.43 0.16 -5.14
N TYR A 46 -5.16 0.23 -4.73
CA TYR A 46 -4.56 -0.74 -3.82
C TYR A 46 -3.92 -0.05 -2.62
N THR A 47 -3.98 -0.77 -1.51
CA THR A 47 -3.35 -0.41 -0.25
C THR A 47 -2.22 -1.39 0.00
N VAL A 48 -1.01 -0.87 0.17
CA VAL A 48 0.22 -1.65 0.37
C VAL A 48 0.84 -1.25 1.70
N VAL A 49 1.15 -2.22 2.53
CA VAL A 49 1.88 -2.01 3.79
C VAL A 49 3.31 -2.50 3.62
N TYR A 50 4.27 -1.67 3.96
CA TYR A 50 5.68 -1.97 3.81
C TYR A 50 6.52 -1.35 4.94
N THR A 51 7.77 -1.74 4.99
CA THR A 51 8.82 -1.10 5.79
C THR A 51 10.02 -0.86 4.90
N ASP A 52 10.66 0.31 5.01
CA ASP A 52 11.86 0.62 4.24
C ASP A 52 13.09 0.17 5.05
N ARG A 53 13.91 -0.69 4.43
CA ARG A 53 15.16 -1.24 4.99
C ARG A 53 16.32 -0.80 4.10
N GLY A 54 16.82 0.41 4.35
CA GLY A 54 17.84 1.04 3.50
C GLY A 54 17.29 1.30 2.09
N PRO A 55 17.93 0.81 1.02
CA PRO A 55 17.43 1.00 -0.35
C PRO A 55 16.31 0.02 -0.73
N VAL A 56 15.98 -0.93 0.14
CA VAL A 56 15.01 -1.99 -0.15
C VAL A 56 13.69 -1.71 0.56
N ARG A 57 12.61 -1.65 -0.22
CA ARG A 57 11.25 -1.60 0.30
C ARG A 57 10.74 -3.02 0.54
N TRP A 58 10.55 -3.38 1.80
CA TRP A 58 10.03 -4.69 2.19
C TRP A 58 8.50 -4.64 2.27
N ILE A 59 7.84 -5.22 1.27
CA ILE A 59 6.38 -5.30 1.24
C ILE A 59 5.90 -6.37 2.23
N ILE A 60 5.10 -5.95 3.21
CA ILE A 60 4.55 -6.82 4.26
C ILE A 60 3.26 -7.47 3.74
N THR A 61 2.37 -6.68 3.14
CA THR A 61 1.07 -7.15 2.63
C THR A 61 0.45 -6.12 1.68
N ALA A 62 -0.50 -6.56 0.84
CA ALA A 62 -1.24 -5.70 -0.06
C ALA A 62 -2.70 -6.17 -0.19
N TRP A 63 -3.62 -5.24 -0.50
CA TRP A 63 -5.03 -5.52 -0.78
C TRP A 63 -5.70 -4.39 -1.60
N PRO A 64 -6.85 -4.63 -2.26
CA PRO A 64 -7.61 -3.59 -2.93
C PRO A 64 -8.15 -2.60 -1.90
N SER A 65 -7.97 -1.31 -2.14
CA SER A 65 -8.32 -0.29 -1.15
C SER A 65 -9.82 -0.23 -0.89
N ASN A 66 -10.18 -0.10 0.38
CA ASN A 66 -11.56 0.14 0.77
C ASN A 66 -11.98 1.59 0.48
N ARG A 67 -13.29 1.89 0.61
CA ARG A 67 -13.81 3.25 0.34
C ARG A 67 -13.12 4.34 1.18
N LYS A 68 -12.80 4.07 2.45
CA LYS A 68 -12.17 5.06 3.34
C LYS A 68 -10.74 5.39 2.90
N GLU A 69 -9.97 4.37 2.53
CA GLU A 69 -8.62 4.50 1.99
C GLU A 69 -8.61 5.30 0.69
N ARG A 70 -9.55 5.03 -0.23
CA ARG A 70 -9.72 5.81 -1.47
C ARG A 70 -10.10 7.27 -1.21
N THR A 71 -10.98 7.52 -0.24
CA THR A 71 -11.35 8.90 0.14
C THR A 71 -10.15 9.64 0.71
N ARG A 72 -9.31 8.98 1.52
CA ARG A 72 -8.09 9.59 2.05
C ARG A 72 -7.13 9.99 0.93
N TRP A 73 -6.91 9.09 -0.04
CA TRP A 73 -6.12 9.41 -1.22
C TRP A 73 -6.69 10.63 -1.96
N ARG A 74 -7.99 10.64 -2.28
CA ARG A 74 -8.67 11.74 -2.99
C ARG A 74 -8.62 13.09 -2.27
N ASN A 75 -8.55 13.10 -0.94
CA ASN A 75 -8.47 14.33 -0.15
C ASN A 75 -7.04 14.83 0.02
N SER A 76 -6.04 14.06 -0.43
CA SER A 76 -4.61 14.39 -0.36
C SER A 76 -4.02 14.74 -1.73
N VAL A 77 -4.84 14.71 -2.79
CA VAL A 77 -4.54 15.20 -4.15
C VAL A 77 -5.24 16.52 -4.41
#